data_AF-A0A0J9UTJ8-F1
#
_entry.id   AF-A0A0J9UTJ8-F1
#
_cell.length_a   1.000
_cell.length_b   1.000
_cell.length_c   1.000
_cell.angle_alpha   90.00
_cell.angle_beta   90.00
_cell.angle_gamma   90.00
#
_symmetry.space_group_name_H-M   'P 1'
#
loop_
_entity.id
_entity.type
_entity.pdbx_description
1 polymer ?
#
loop_
_entity_poly.entity_id
_entity_poly.type
_entity_poly.pdbx_seq_one_letter_code
_entity_poly.pdbx_strand_id
1 'polypeptide(L)'
;MEDVESAINNIPEFSFFNKLDDVNSDNVDITSYLQVCDECKQSSSIDKYIRKIVQNYKDNKNNFNQESDIDYCTYFTYWLYKEKNAYNTNNPHLTLNIWNDCIPCVWEKLERERKFHNKPCNFDNANITYALVKVKKMLADMCIINKNMVLMKDIKSDRDKCVYFNKKMDDNLKFMLIYISTISSDATLKKNYFEINKNCSLKNVRTLFEKIDCPPDINTGCPEQKECDITAPKIENACSTELWTTKTVDPV
;
A
#
# COMPACT_ATOMS: atom_id res chain seq x y z
N MET A 1 3.75 3.65 -15.63
CA MET A 1 3.04 2.89 -14.57
C MET A 1 4.01 2.44 -13.48
N GLU A 2 5.15 1.82 -13.84
CA GLU A 2 6.26 1.53 -12.90
C GLU A 2 6.80 2.79 -12.19
N ASP A 3 6.73 3.96 -12.84
CA ASP A 3 7.28 5.21 -12.28
C ASP A 3 6.59 5.69 -11.00
N VAL A 4 5.26 5.60 -10.90
CA VAL A 4 4.51 6.08 -9.71
C VAL A 4 4.77 5.15 -8.52
N GLU A 5 4.74 3.85 -8.77
CA GLU A 5 4.99 2.85 -7.72
C GLU A 5 6.44 2.91 -7.22
N SER A 6 7.40 3.03 -8.14
CA SER A 6 8.80 3.27 -7.80
C SER A 6 8.98 4.56 -6.99
N ALA A 7 8.36 5.67 -7.41
CA ALA A 7 8.45 6.94 -6.70
C ALA A 7 7.84 6.87 -5.29
N ILE A 8 6.70 6.17 -5.12
CA ILE A 8 6.09 5.91 -3.82
C ILE A 8 7.02 5.05 -2.95
N ASN A 9 7.60 3.97 -3.49
CA ASN A 9 8.50 3.10 -2.74
C ASN A 9 9.82 3.77 -2.33
N ASN A 10 10.20 4.83 -3.05
CA ASN A 10 11.38 5.65 -2.73
C ASN A 10 11.11 6.70 -1.65
N ILE A 11 9.87 6.86 -1.18
CA ILE A 11 9.58 7.67 0.02
C ILE A 11 10.39 7.09 1.20
N PRO A 12 11.10 7.93 1.98
CA PRO A 12 12.04 7.45 3.01
C PRO A 12 11.45 6.45 3.99
N GLU A 13 10.22 6.68 4.47
CA GLU A 13 9.51 5.79 5.41
C GLU A 13 9.20 4.43 4.76
N PHE A 14 8.89 4.41 3.47
CA PHE A 14 8.52 3.19 2.74
C PHE A 14 9.77 2.39 2.40
N SER A 15 10.82 3.08 1.93
CA SER A 15 12.14 2.48 1.71
C SER A 15 12.69 1.86 3.00
N PHE A 16 12.54 2.57 4.12
CA PHE A 16 12.89 2.05 5.43
C PHE A 16 12.11 0.77 5.77
N PHE A 17 10.78 0.80 5.69
CA PHE A 17 9.93 -0.33 6.03
C PHE A 17 10.24 -1.57 5.19
N ASN A 18 10.43 -1.39 3.88
CA ASN A 18 10.72 -2.50 2.96
C ASN A 18 12.05 -3.20 3.29
N LYS A 19 13.06 -2.45 3.75
CA LYS A 19 14.36 -3.01 4.12
C LYS A 19 14.35 -3.84 5.41
N LEU A 20 13.34 -3.69 6.27
CA LEU A 20 13.27 -4.45 7.53
C LEU A 20 13.10 -5.96 7.30
N ASP A 21 12.58 -6.38 6.15
CA ASP A 21 12.39 -7.79 5.84
C ASP A 21 13.68 -8.50 5.37
N ASP A 22 14.60 -7.73 4.75
CA ASP A 22 15.82 -8.25 4.10
C ASP A 22 17.04 -8.30 5.04
N VAL A 23 16.81 -8.11 6.34
CA VAL A 23 17.90 -8.09 7.33
C VAL A 23 18.56 -9.46 7.48
N ASN A 24 19.89 -9.51 7.31
CA ASN A 24 20.66 -10.70 7.63
C ASN A 24 20.94 -10.74 9.13
N SER A 25 20.32 -11.67 9.84
CA SER A 25 20.38 -11.76 11.31
C SER A 25 20.93 -13.08 11.84
N ASP A 26 21.38 -14.00 10.98
CA ASP A 26 21.68 -15.38 11.37
C ASP A 26 22.78 -15.46 12.44
N ASN A 27 23.77 -14.57 12.36
CA ASN A 27 24.93 -14.53 13.26
C ASN A 27 24.78 -13.57 14.45
N VAL A 28 23.59 -12.99 14.66
CA VAL A 28 23.37 -12.02 15.74
C VAL A 28 23.41 -12.72 17.08
N ASP A 29 24.38 -12.38 17.94
CA ASP A 29 24.42 -12.89 19.30
C ASP A 29 23.23 -12.35 20.12
N ILE A 30 22.40 -13.27 20.59
CA ILE A 30 21.23 -12.99 21.42
C ILE A 30 21.37 -13.51 22.85
N THR A 31 22.52 -14.09 23.22
CA THR A 31 22.72 -14.73 24.53
C THR A 31 22.44 -13.78 25.68
N SER A 32 22.87 -12.52 25.58
CA SER A 32 22.58 -11.52 26.63
C SER A 32 21.09 -11.18 26.77
N TYR A 33 20.31 -11.30 25.69
CA TYR A 33 18.86 -11.06 25.73
C TYR A 33 18.17 -12.27 26.35
N LEU A 34 18.55 -13.49 25.94
CA LEU A 34 18.04 -14.73 26.53
C LEU A 34 18.34 -14.80 28.02
N GLN A 35 19.53 -14.37 28.48
CA GLN A 35 19.89 -14.37 29.90
C GLN A 35 19.03 -13.44 30.76
N VAL A 36 18.64 -12.28 30.21
CA VAL A 36 17.85 -11.26 30.93
C VAL A 36 16.34 -11.54 30.83
N CYS A 37 15.88 -12.13 29.73
CA CYS A 37 14.48 -12.41 29.46
C CYS A 37 14.24 -13.93 29.51
N ASP A 38 14.00 -14.44 30.71
CA ASP A 38 13.89 -15.88 30.98
C ASP A 38 12.76 -16.55 30.18
N GLU A 39 11.67 -15.82 29.91
CA GLU A 39 10.54 -16.28 29.10
C GLU A 39 10.96 -16.60 27.66
N CYS A 40 11.99 -15.94 27.13
CA CYS A 40 12.52 -16.23 25.81
C CYS A 40 13.21 -17.60 25.73
N LYS A 41 13.72 -18.14 26.84
CA LYS A 41 14.40 -19.45 26.87
C LYS A 41 13.44 -20.62 26.67
N GLN A 42 12.14 -20.37 26.78
CA GLN A 42 11.10 -21.40 26.71
C GLN A 42 10.91 -21.97 25.29
N SER A 43 11.39 -21.28 24.25
CA SER A 43 11.32 -21.79 22.87
C SER A 43 12.44 -21.25 21.98
N SER A 44 13.20 -22.15 21.36
CA SER A 44 14.15 -21.77 20.30
C SER A 44 13.47 -21.24 19.04
N SER A 45 12.16 -21.42 18.88
CA SER A 45 11.42 -20.89 17.72
C SER A 45 11.31 -19.36 17.73
N ILE A 46 11.44 -18.71 18.90
CA ILE A 46 11.45 -17.26 19.03
C ILE A 46 12.83 -16.66 18.69
N ASP A 47 13.92 -17.42 18.81
CA ASP A 47 15.29 -16.95 18.64
C ASP A 47 15.51 -16.25 17.30
N LYS A 48 14.98 -16.80 16.20
CA LYS A 48 15.11 -16.19 14.87
C LYS A 48 14.45 -14.80 14.81
N TYR A 49 13.35 -14.60 15.51
CA TYR A 49 12.65 -13.32 15.57
C TYR A 49 13.42 -12.34 16.46
N ILE A 50 13.95 -12.80 17.61
CA ILE A 50 14.81 -11.98 18.47
C ILE A 50 16.01 -11.48 17.69
N ARG A 51 16.71 -12.35 16.94
CA ARG A 51 17.85 -11.99 16.09
C ARG A 51 17.49 -10.90 15.09
N LYS A 52 16.40 -11.08 14.35
CA LYS A 52 15.91 -10.07 13.39
C LYS A 52 15.60 -8.73 14.06
N ILE A 53 14.87 -8.75 15.18
CA ILE A 53 14.48 -7.55 15.93
C ILE A 53 15.73 -6.80 16.42
N VAL A 54 16.66 -7.51 17.05
CA VAL A 54 17.90 -6.94 17.58
C VAL A 54 18.74 -6.31 16.46
N GLN A 55 18.89 -7.01 15.32
CA GLN A 55 19.66 -6.50 14.18
C GLN A 55 19.01 -5.25 13.59
N ASN A 56 17.73 -5.34 13.21
CA ASN A 56 17.00 -4.21 12.65
C ASN A 56 17.00 -3.01 13.60
N TYR A 57 16.83 -3.23 14.89
CA TYR A 57 16.87 -2.15 15.88
C TYR A 57 18.26 -1.49 15.91
N LYS A 58 19.34 -2.28 15.99
CA LYS A 58 20.71 -1.76 16.05
C LYS A 58 21.07 -0.94 14.81
N ASP A 59 20.68 -1.41 13.64
CA ASP A 59 20.96 -0.77 12.35
C ASP A 59 20.19 0.55 12.17
N ASN A 60 19.01 0.64 12.79
CA ASN A 60 18.07 1.73 12.54
C ASN A 60 17.81 2.67 13.72
N LYS A 61 18.37 2.41 14.91
CA LYS A 61 18.11 3.20 16.13
C LYS A 61 18.36 4.71 16.00
N ASN A 62 19.19 5.13 15.04
CA ASN A 62 19.45 6.54 14.77
C ASN A 62 18.29 7.21 14.01
N ASN A 63 17.56 6.45 13.18
CA ASN A 63 16.40 6.95 12.44
C ASN A 63 15.22 7.23 13.38
N PHE A 64 15.13 6.50 14.51
CA PHE A 64 14.09 6.72 15.54
C PHE A 64 14.20 8.07 16.26
N ASN A 65 15.29 8.83 16.08
CA ASN A 65 15.43 10.17 16.64
C ASN A 65 14.94 11.27 15.71
N GLN A 66 14.71 10.97 14.44
CA GLN A 66 14.33 11.96 13.44
C GLN A 66 12.88 12.41 13.63
N GLU A 67 12.63 13.70 13.49
CA GLU A 67 11.28 14.24 13.51
C GLU A 67 10.62 14.02 12.16
N SER A 68 9.63 13.15 12.11
CA SER A 68 8.73 13.01 10.96
C SER A 68 7.28 12.97 11.44
N ASP A 69 6.36 13.31 10.54
CA ASP A 69 4.91 13.35 10.81
C ASP A 69 4.31 11.98 11.19
N ILE A 70 4.98 10.91 10.77
CA ILE A 70 4.79 9.52 11.16
C ILE A 70 6.19 8.95 11.34
N ASP A 71 6.58 8.67 12.57
CA ASP A 71 7.96 8.32 12.90
C ASP A 71 8.36 6.93 12.36
N TYR A 72 9.66 6.78 12.10
CA TYR A 72 10.26 5.48 11.75
C TYR A 72 9.93 4.40 12.80
N CYS A 73 9.70 4.81 14.05
CA CYS A 73 9.21 3.96 15.14
C CYS A 73 7.85 3.33 14.85
N THR A 74 6.91 4.09 14.27
CA THR A 74 5.60 3.60 13.86
C THR A 74 5.74 2.52 12.79
N TYR A 75 6.58 2.75 11.77
CA TYR A 75 6.82 1.74 10.73
C TYR A 75 7.54 0.50 11.26
N PHE A 76 8.50 0.68 12.17
CA PHE A 76 9.14 -0.43 12.85
C PHE A 76 8.13 -1.26 13.66
N THR A 77 7.19 -0.58 14.32
CA THR A 77 6.11 -1.23 15.08
C THR A 77 5.16 -2.01 14.17
N TYR A 78 4.80 -1.47 13.00
CA TYR A 78 4.03 -2.24 12.01
C TYR A 78 4.75 -3.51 11.55
N TRP A 79 6.07 -3.42 11.38
CA TRP A 79 6.89 -4.57 11.04
C TRP A 79 6.94 -5.58 12.20
N LEU A 80 7.08 -5.15 13.45
CA LEU A 80 7.00 -6.04 14.63
C LEU A 80 5.68 -6.81 14.69
N TYR A 81 4.54 -6.17 14.41
CA TYR A 81 3.26 -6.87 14.34
C TYR A 81 3.16 -7.86 13.18
N LYS A 82 3.80 -7.56 12.04
CA LYS A 82 3.92 -8.51 10.92
C LYS A 82 4.72 -9.75 11.35
N GLU A 83 5.85 -9.56 12.02
CA GLU A 83 6.67 -10.65 12.55
C GLU A 83 5.92 -11.45 13.62
N LYS A 84 5.19 -10.80 14.53
CA LYS A 84 4.29 -11.45 15.50
C LYS A 84 3.27 -12.34 14.82
N ASN A 85 2.60 -11.83 13.79
CA ASN A 85 1.63 -12.59 13.03
C ASN A 85 2.29 -13.81 12.35
N ALA A 86 3.46 -13.62 11.74
CA ALA A 86 4.21 -14.72 11.13
C ALA A 86 4.65 -15.76 12.17
N TYR A 87 5.09 -15.35 13.36
CA TYR A 87 5.41 -16.25 14.47
C TYR A 87 4.19 -17.09 14.85
N ASN A 88 3.04 -16.45 15.08
CA ASN A 88 1.81 -17.15 15.46
C ASN A 88 1.34 -18.13 14.37
N THR A 89 1.41 -17.74 13.09
CA THR A 89 1.05 -18.61 11.96
C THR A 89 1.98 -19.82 11.84
N ASN A 90 3.28 -19.65 12.09
CA ASN A 90 4.26 -20.74 12.01
C ASN A 90 4.28 -21.63 13.26
N ASN A 91 3.68 -21.19 14.36
CA ASN A 91 3.67 -21.91 15.63
C ASN A 91 2.24 -22.04 16.20
N PRO A 92 1.28 -22.58 15.43
CA PRO A 92 -0.14 -22.59 15.83
C PRO A 92 -0.42 -23.47 17.05
N HIS A 93 0.50 -24.36 17.41
CA HIS A 93 0.36 -25.31 18.51
C HIS A 93 1.01 -24.85 19.82
N LEU A 94 1.74 -23.73 19.83
CA LEU A 94 2.31 -23.18 21.05
C LEU A 94 1.19 -22.56 21.88
N THR A 95 0.85 -23.21 23.00
CA THR A 95 -0.15 -22.74 23.97
C THR A 95 0.35 -21.57 24.80
N LEU A 96 1.67 -21.44 24.95
CA LEU A 96 2.32 -20.34 25.63
C LEU A 96 2.35 -19.11 24.73
N ASN A 97 1.99 -17.96 25.30
CA ASN A 97 2.07 -16.68 24.61
C ASN A 97 3.51 -16.13 24.62
N ILE A 98 4.47 -16.98 24.20
CA ILE A 98 5.91 -16.73 24.30
C ILE A 98 6.27 -15.39 23.66
N TRP A 99 5.67 -15.05 22.52
CA TRP A 99 5.88 -13.73 21.92
C TRP A 99 5.52 -12.60 22.89
N ASN A 100 4.35 -12.69 23.52
CA ASN A 100 3.88 -11.63 24.38
C ASN A 100 4.66 -11.50 25.69
N ASP A 101 5.30 -12.58 26.13
CA ASP A 101 6.07 -12.56 27.37
C ASP A 101 7.54 -12.19 27.07
N CYS A 102 8.13 -12.76 26.01
CA CYS A 102 9.53 -12.56 25.62
C CYS A 102 9.80 -11.21 24.96
N ILE A 103 9.06 -10.86 23.90
CA ILE A 103 9.42 -9.71 23.03
C ILE A 103 9.38 -8.37 23.78
N PRO A 104 8.42 -8.10 24.69
CA PRO A 104 8.46 -6.88 25.50
C PRO A 104 9.74 -6.74 26.34
N CYS A 105 10.22 -7.82 26.95
CA CYS A 105 11.47 -7.80 27.72
C CYS A 105 12.68 -7.50 26.82
N VAL A 106 12.76 -8.15 25.66
CA VAL A 106 13.82 -7.89 24.66
C VAL A 106 13.80 -6.41 24.22
N TRP A 107 12.59 -5.88 23.96
CA TRP A 107 12.39 -4.49 23.57
C TRP A 107 12.85 -3.51 24.65
N GLU A 108 12.48 -3.76 25.91
CA GLU A 108 12.90 -2.94 27.04
C GLU A 108 14.42 -2.91 27.18
N LYS A 109 15.09 -4.06 27.00
CA LYS A 109 16.55 -4.12 26.98
C LYS A 109 17.16 -3.28 25.86
N LEU A 110 16.61 -3.35 24.64
CA LEU A 110 17.07 -2.54 23.50
C LEU A 110 16.94 -1.03 23.77
N GLU A 111 15.80 -0.59 24.29
CA GLU A 111 15.57 0.83 24.64
C GLU A 111 16.46 1.30 25.80
N ARG A 112 16.71 0.45 26.81
CA ARG A 112 17.65 0.77 27.92
C ARG A 112 19.09 0.93 27.44
N GLU A 113 19.51 0.13 26.46
CA GLU A 113 20.86 0.20 25.87
C GLU A 113 21.02 1.38 24.89
N ARG A 114 19.92 2.04 24.51
CA ARG A 114 19.94 3.19 23.60
C ARG A 114 20.37 4.44 24.36
N LYS A 115 21.31 5.21 23.79
CA LYS A 115 21.85 6.45 24.36
C LYS A 115 20.88 7.65 24.33
N PHE A 116 19.68 7.49 23.77
CA PHE A 116 18.72 8.57 23.51
C PHE A 116 17.40 8.29 24.22
N HIS A 117 17.35 8.57 25.52
CA HIS A 117 16.21 8.23 26.38
C HIS A 117 15.02 9.19 26.28
N ASN A 118 15.18 10.33 25.59
CA ASN A 118 14.18 11.40 25.53
C ASN A 118 13.10 11.18 24.45
N LYS A 119 13.27 10.20 23.55
CA LYS A 119 12.30 9.83 22.52
C LYS A 119 12.19 8.29 22.43
N PRO A 120 11.59 7.63 23.44
CA PRO A 120 11.47 6.18 23.45
C PRO A 120 10.58 5.69 22.32
N CYS A 121 10.98 4.58 21.70
CA CYS A 121 10.18 3.91 20.68
C CYS A 121 9.17 3.00 21.40
N ASN A 122 7.95 3.48 21.61
CA ASN A 122 6.97 2.74 22.41
C ASN A 122 6.33 1.61 21.58
N PHE A 123 6.75 0.38 21.84
CA PHE A 123 6.08 -0.80 21.32
C PHE A 123 4.94 -1.22 22.24
N ASP A 124 3.70 -0.97 21.82
CA ASP A 124 2.52 -1.50 22.50
C ASP A 124 2.30 -2.96 22.08
N ASN A 125 2.65 -3.92 22.95
CA ASN A 125 2.41 -5.34 22.68
C ASN A 125 0.93 -5.75 22.84
N ALA A 126 0.00 -4.79 22.80
CA ALA A 126 -1.44 -5.05 22.79
C ALA A 126 -1.84 -6.17 21.80
N ASN A 127 -2.91 -6.87 22.17
CA ASN A 127 -3.62 -7.81 21.30
C ASN A 127 -4.43 -7.04 20.23
N ILE A 128 -3.74 -6.29 19.38
CA ILE A 128 -4.30 -5.76 18.15
C ILE A 128 -4.24 -6.85 17.07
N THR A 129 -5.33 -7.02 16.31
CA THR A 129 -5.34 -8.00 15.22
C THR A 129 -4.45 -7.51 14.08
N TYR A 130 -3.84 -8.44 13.35
CA TYR A 130 -3.00 -8.07 12.21
C TYR A 130 -3.79 -7.32 11.11
N ALA A 131 -5.09 -7.62 10.97
CA ALA A 131 -5.99 -6.89 10.09
C ALA A 131 -6.08 -5.40 10.45
N LEU A 132 -6.20 -5.07 11.74
CA LEU A 132 -6.20 -3.68 12.22
C LEU A 132 -4.85 -3.00 11.96
N VAL A 133 -3.74 -3.72 12.13
CA VAL A 133 -2.40 -3.21 11.82
C VAL A 133 -2.30 -2.86 10.33
N LYS A 134 -2.84 -3.69 9.43
CA LYS A 134 -2.86 -3.40 7.99
C LYS A 134 -3.64 -2.14 7.66
N VAL A 135 -4.84 -1.98 8.24
CA VAL A 135 -5.65 -0.77 8.07
C VAL A 135 -4.90 0.47 8.59
N LYS A 136 -4.31 0.37 9.80
CA LYS A 136 -3.55 1.46 10.40
C LYS A 136 -2.35 1.85 9.53
N LYS A 137 -1.61 0.88 8.98
CA LYS A 137 -0.52 1.16 8.04
C LYS A 137 -1.03 1.83 6.75
N MET A 138 -2.14 1.38 6.18
CA MET A 138 -2.68 2.00 4.96
C MET A 138 -3.08 3.47 5.16
N LEU A 139 -3.64 3.80 6.33
CA LEU A 139 -3.89 5.19 6.72
C LEU A 139 -2.61 6.01 6.85
N ALA A 140 -1.53 5.40 7.39
CA ALA A 140 -0.23 6.05 7.51
C ALA A 140 0.41 6.31 6.14
N ASP A 141 0.42 5.29 5.29
CA ASP A 141 0.98 5.34 3.94
C ASP A 141 0.32 6.47 3.13
N MET A 142 -1.02 6.54 3.10
CA MET A 142 -1.73 7.60 2.38
C MET A 142 -1.45 8.98 2.94
N CYS A 143 -1.29 9.11 4.26
CA CYS A 143 -0.99 10.39 4.86
C CYS A 143 0.39 10.92 4.44
N ILE A 144 1.39 10.05 4.37
CA ILE A 144 2.73 10.41 3.91
C ILE A 144 2.72 10.76 2.42
N ILE A 145 2.06 9.94 1.60
CA ILE A 145 1.96 10.18 0.15
C ILE A 145 1.33 11.55 -0.11
N ASN A 146 0.19 11.85 0.51
CA ASN A 146 -0.54 13.10 0.28
C ASN A 146 0.24 14.34 0.73
N LYS A 147 1.16 14.20 1.69
CA LYS A 147 2.04 15.27 2.15
C LYS A 147 3.26 15.47 1.27
N ASN A 148 3.62 14.50 0.43
CA ASN A 148 4.75 14.61 -0.48
C ASN A 148 4.41 15.50 -1.68
N MET A 149 4.60 16.81 -1.54
CA MET A 149 4.22 17.80 -2.55
C MET A 149 4.89 17.57 -3.91
N VAL A 150 6.14 17.10 -3.93
CA VAL A 150 6.90 16.84 -5.16
C VAL A 150 6.26 15.69 -5.93
N LEU A 151 6.01 14.56 -5.26
CA LEU A 151 5.33 13.41 -5.83
C LEU A 151 3.92 13.78 -6.30
N MET A 152 3.15 14.47 -5.45
CA MET A 152 1.78 14.85 -5.79
C MET A 152 1.71 15.82 -6.97
N LYS A 153 2.71 16.70 -7.14
CA LYS A 153 2.83 17.56 -8.32
C LYS A 153 3.10 16.76 -9.58
N ASP A 154 4.04 15.82 -9.54
CA ASP A 154 4.35 14.93 -10.66
C ASP A 154 3.11 14.12 -11.08
N ILE A 155 2.44 13.46 -10.11
CA ILE A 155 1.22 12.69 -10.35
C ILE A 155 0.12 13.55 -10.96
N LYS A 156 -0.13 14.77 -10.44
CA LYS A 156 -1.19 15.65 -10.97
C LYS A 156 -0.89 16.24 -12.34
N SER A 157 0.39 16.31 -12.72
CA SER A 157 0.81 16.86 -14.01
C SER A 157 0.71 15.87 -15.17
N ASP A 158 0.61 14.58 -14.88
CA ASP A 158 0.59 13.50 -15.85
C ASP A 158 -0.71 12.70 -15.71
N ARG A 159 -1.48 12.60 -16.80
CA ARG A 159 -2.79 11.94 -16.80
C ARG A 159 -2.69 10.46 -16.41
N ASP A 160 -1.74 9.73 -16.97
CA ASP A 160 -1.65 8.28 -16.75
C ASP A 160 -1.18 7.97 -15.34
N LYS A 161 -0.24 8.77 -14.81
CA LYS A 161 0.17 8.70 -13.40
C LYS A 161 -1.01 9.01 -12.47
N CYS A 162 -1.77 10.06 -12.77
CA CYS A 162 -2.95 10.44 -11.99
C CYS A 162 -4.04 9.36 -11.97
N VAL A 163 -4.40 8.83 -13.14
CA VAL A 163 -5.42 7.76 -13.26
C VAL A 163 -4.96 6.51 -12.54
N TYR A 164 -3.70 6.10 -12.70
CA TYR A 164 -3.13 4.98 -11.96
C TYR A 164 -3.17 5.21 -10.45
N PHE A 165 -2.79 6.41 -9.99
CA PHE A 165 -2.81 6.76 -8.57
C PHE A 165 -4.22 6.68 -7.98
N ASN A 166 -5.23 7.28 -8.64
CA ASN A 166 -6.63 7.20 -8.23
C ASN A 166 -7.13 5.75 -8.15
N LYS A 167 -6.75 4.90 -9.12
CA LYS A 167 -7.08 3.46 -9.08
C LYS A 167 -6.42 2.76 -7.88
N LYS A 168 -5.15 3.05 -7.60
CA LYS A 168 -4.43 2.50 -6.43
C LYS A 168 -5.08 2.92 -5.12
N MET A 169 -5.58 4.15 -5.02
CA MET A 169 -6.35 4.62 -3.86
C MET A 169 -7.67 3.84 -3.69
N ASP A 170 -8.41 3.63 -4.78
CA ASP A 170 -9.64 2.82 -4.75
C ASP A 170 -9.35 1.38 -4.29
N ASP A 171 -8.26 0.78 -4.77
CA ASP A 171 -7.88 -0.58 -4.37
C ASP A 171 -7.44 -0.65 -2.91
N ASN A 172 -6.70 0.34 -2.41
CA ASN A 172 -6.37 0.45 -0.98
C ASN A 172 -7.62 0.59 -0.10
N LEU A 173 -8.63 1.37 -0.52
CA LEU A 173 -9.93 1.44 0.17
C LEU A 173 -10.61 0.07 0.24
N LYS A 174 -10.64 -0.67 -0.87
CA LYS A 174 -11.21 -2.04 -0.91
C LYS A 174 -10.46 -2.98 0.03
N PHE A 175 -9.12 -2.94 0.03
CA PHE A 175 -8.33 -3.78 0.93
C PHE A 175 -8.56 -3.44 2.41
N MET A 176 -8.70 -2.16 2.76
CA MET A 176 -9.06 -1.79 4.14
C MET A 176 -10.41 -2.37 4.54
N LEU A 177 -11.42 -2.32 3.67
CA LEU A 177 -12.73 -2.92 3.93
C LEU A 177 -12.63 -4.44 4.12
N ILE A 178 -11.85 -5.11 3.28
CA ILE A 178 -11.58 -6.55 3.41
C ILE A 178 -10.94 -6.83 4.77
N TYR A 179 -9.87 -6.12 5.15
CA TYR A 179 -9.24 -6.33 6.45
C TYR A 179 -10.21 -6.09 7.61
N ILE A 180 -11.00 -5.02 7.57
CA ILE A 180 -12.00 -4.76 8.61
C ILE A 180 -13.00 -5.93 8.71
N SER A 181 -13.44 -6.48 7.58
CA SER A 181 -14.37 -7.62 7.55
C SER A 181 -13.81 -8.92 8.13
N THR A 182 -12.48 -9.07 8.21
CA THR A 182 -11.84 -10.25 8.84
C THR A 182 -11.75 -10.16 10.36
N ILE A 183 -12.12 -9.03 10.96
CA ILE A 183 -12.10 -8.84 12.39
C ILE A 183 -13.33 -9.52 12.99
N SER A 184 -13.12 -10.39 14.00
CA SER A 184 -14.21 -11.04 14.73
C SER A 184 -15.20 -10.02 15.29
N SER A 185 -16.49 -10.36 15.26
CA SER A 185 -17.57 -9.56 15.87
C SER A 185 -17.33 -9.29 17.36
N ASP A 186 -16.61 -10.17 18.03
CA ASP A 186 -16.36 -10.12 19.47
C ASP A 186 -15.09 -9.31 19.81
N ALA A 187 -14.37 -8.84 18.80
CA ALA A 187 -13.16 -8.05 19.01
C ALA A 187 -13.49 -6.65 19.53
N THR A 188 -12.82 -6.24 20.61
CA THR A 188 -12.94 -4.87 21.11
C THR A 188 -12.15 -3.90 20.22
N LEU A 189 -12.87 -3.07 19.45
CA LEU A 189 -12.29 -2.02 18.63
C LEU A 189 -12.02 -0.76 19.46
N LYS A 190 -10.75 -0.44 19.68
CA LYS A 190 -10.35 0.81 20.35
C LYS A 190 -10.10 1.92 19.34
N LYS A 191 -10.46 3.14 19.72
CA LYS A 191 -10.29 4.35 18.90
C LYS A 191 -8.83 4.57 18.45
N ASN A 192 -7.86 4.34 19.33
CA ASN A 192 -6.43 4.50 19.05
C ASN A 192 -5.88 3.51 18.00
N TYR A 193 -6.63 2.48 17.62
CA TYR A 193 -6.26 1.60 16.50
C TYR A 193 -6.47 2.25 15.13
N PHE A 194 -7.31 3.27 15.06
CA PHE A 194 -7.67 3.98 13.83
C PHE A 194 -7.18 5.42 13.79
N GLU A 195 -6.36 5.82 14.77
CA GLU A 195 -5.78 7.15 14.90
C GLU A 195 -4.25 7.03 14.94
N ILE A 196 -3.58 7.67 13.97
CA ILE A 196 -2.12 7.81 13.95
C ILE A 196 -1.78 9.21 14.48
N ASN A 197 -2.43 10.22 13.91
CA ASN A 197 -2.48 11.58 14.45
C ASN A 197 -3.82 12.22 14.05
N LYS A 198 -4.06 13.47 14.45
CA LYS A 198 -5.33 14.18 14.19
C LYS A 198 -5.72 14.22 12.71
N ASN A 199 -4.73 14.26 11.80
CA ASN A 199 -4.95 14.38 10.36
C ASN A 199 -4.92 13.01 9.66
N CYS A 200 -4.12 12.07 10.15
CA CYS A 200 -4.00 10.70 9.65
C CYS A 200 -4.86 9.75 10.51
N SER A 201 -6.18 9.75 10.29
CA SER A 201 -7.13 8.91 11.03
C SER A 201 -8.27 8.43 10.15
N LEU A 202 -8.95 7.35 10.57
CA LEU A 202 -10.13 6.83 9.87
C LEU A 202 -11.26 7.87 9.79
N LYS A 203 -11.36 8.80 10.75
CA LYS A 203 -12.32 9.91 10.71
C LYS A 203 -12.11 10.79 9.46
N ASN A 204 -10.88 10.91 8.98
CA ASN A 204 -10.53 11.69 7.80
C ASN A 204 -10.36 10.83 6.55
N VAL A 205 -10.83 9.58 6.55
CA VAL A 205 -10.63 8.64 5.42
C VAL A 205 -11.12 9.22 4.10
N ARG A 206 -12.24 9.96 4.11
CA ARG A 206 -12.77 10.61 2.90
C ARG A 206 -11.75 11.58 2.29
N THR A 207 -11.11 12.40 3.11
CA THR A 207 -10.12 13.38 2.66
C THR A 207 -8.79 12.72 2.31
N LEU A 208 -8.38 11.70 3.07
CA LEU A 208 -7.15 10.95 2.79
C LEU A 208 -7.20 10.19 1.47
N PHE A 209 -8.40 9.70 1.10
CA PHE A 209 -8.63 8.93 -0.11
C PHE A 209 -9.44 9.69 -1.16
N GLU A 210 -9.46 11.02 -1.09
CA GLU A 210 -10.14 11.85 -2.09
C GLU A 210 -9.43 11.73 -3.45
N LYS A 211 -10.20 11.40 -4.49
CA LYS A 211 -9.66 11.34 -5.85
C LYS A 211 -9.17 12.71 -6.27
N ILE A 212 -8.01 12.74 -6.90
CA ILE A 212 -7.46 13.95 -7.48
C ILE A 212 -7.97 14.12 -8.92
N ASP A 213 -8.24 15.37 -9.31
CA ASP A 213 -8.60 15.69 -10.68
C ASP A 213 -7.41 15.44 -11.60
N CYS A 214 -7.63 14.63 -12.64
CA CYS A 214 -6.60 14.31 -13.62
C CYS A 214 -6.68 15.26 -14.82
N PRO A 215 -5.54 15.57 -15.47
CA PRO A 215 -5.53 16.30 -16.72
C PRO A 215 -6.47 15.68 -17.76
N PRO A 216 -7.16 16.50 -18.56
CA PRO A 216 -8.03 16.00 -19.61
C PRO A 216 -7.23 15.20 -20.63
N ASP A 217 -7.93 14.30 -21.30
CA ASP A 217 -7.35 13.54 -22.41
C ASP A 217 -6.99 14.52 -23.53
N ILE A 218 -5.69 14.68 -23.81
CA ILE A 218 -5.23 15.39 -25.00
C ILE A 218 -5.34 14.40 -26.16
N ASN A 219 -6.56 13.94 -26.44
CA ASN A 219 -6.86 13.56 -27.80
C ASN A 219 -6.79 14.86 -28.58
N THR A 220 -5.71 15.05 -29.33
CA THR A 220 -5.76 15.85 -30.55
C THR A 220 -6.84 15.21 -31.40
N GLY A 221 -8.09 15.60 -31.17
CA GLY A 221 -9.20 15.18 -32.00
C GLY A 221 -8.78 15.48 -33.43
N CYS A 222 -8.80 14.47 -34.29
CA CYS A 222 -8.85 14.74 -35.72
C CYS A 222 -9.90 15.82 -35.91
N PRO A 223 -9.59 16.93 -36.62
CA PRO A 223 -10.57 17.98 -36.85
C PRO A 223 -11.83 17.32 -37.38
N GLU A 224 -12.98 17.67 -36.81
CA GLU A 224 -14.28 17.19 -37.28
C GLU A 224 -14.28 17.24 -38.81
N GLN A 225 -14.41 16.08 -39.45
CA GLN A 225 -14.68 16.04 -40.88
C GLN A 225 -15.97 16.81 -41.07
N LYS A 226 -15.86 18.04 -41.62
CA LYS A 226 -16.99 18.76 -42.17
C LYS A 226 -17.75 17.76 -43.06
N GLU A 227 -19.04 17.58 -42.77
CA GLU A 227 -19.93 16.80 -43.63
C GLU A 227 -19.71 17.27 -45.07
N CYS A 228 -19.23 16.36 -45.93
CA CYS A 228 -19.32 16.59 -47.35
C CYS A 228 -20.81 16.51 -47.69
N ASP A 229 -21.40 17.67 -47.99
CA ASP A 229 -22.70 17.79 -48.66
C ASP A 229 -22.63 17.08 -50.01
N ILE A 230 -22.86 15.77 -50.02
CA ILE A 230 -23.12 15.02 -51.25
C ILE A 230 -24.63 14.89 -51.34
N THR A 231 -25.27 15.91 -51.93
CA THR A 231 -26.62 15.77 -52.48
C THR A 231 -26.65 14.56 -53.41
N ALA A 232 -27.36 13.52 -53.02
CA ALA A 232 -27.62 12.36 -53.88
C ALA A 232 -28.33 12.83 -55.16
N PRO A 233 -27.87 12.43 -56.36
CA PRO A 233 -28.57 12.80 -57.59
C PRO A 233 -29.92 12.07 -57.65
N LYS A 234 -30.99 12.83 -57.82
CA LYS A 234 -32.32 12.31 -58.15
C LYS A 234 -32.22 11.55 -59.47
N ILE A 235 -32.61 10.27 -59.44
CA ILE A 235 -32.85 9.50 -60.66
C ILE A 235 -34.18 9.99 -61.25
N GLU A 236 -34.12 10.77 -62.32
CA GLU A 236 -35.28 11.02 -63.18
C GLU A 236 -35.40 9.86 -64.17
N ASN A 237 -36.50 9.11 -64.05
CA ASN A 237 -36.90 8.12 -65.03
C ASN A 237 -37.41 8.82 -66.30
N ALA A 238 -36.77 8.55 -67.44
CA ALA A 238 -37.38 8.78 -68.75
C ALA A 238 -37.25 7.51 -69.59
N CYS A 239 -38.35 6.76 -69.67
CA CYS A 239 -38.56 5.78 -70.75
C CYS A 239 -38.97 6.53 -72.02
N SER A 240 -38.38 6.17 -73.16
CA SER A 240 -39.01 6.34 -74.46
C SER A 240 -38.60 5.20 -75.41
N THR A 241 -39.62 4.51 -75.87
CA THR A 241 -39.69 3.44 -76.88
C THR A 241 -39.54 3.98 -78.29
N GLU A 242 -38.85 3.24 -79.17
CA GLU A 242 -39.32 2.70 -80.47
C GLU A 242 -38.10 2.06 -81.20
N LEU A 243 -38.02 0.82 -81.70
CA LEU A 243 -38.84 -0.11 -82.52
C LEU A 243 -38.26 -0.28 -83.96
N TRP A 244 -38.05 -1.55 -84.35
CA TRP A 244 -37.77 -2.16 -85.69
C TRP A 244 -36.32 -2.07 -86.25
N THR A 245 -35.72 -3.08 -86.89
CA THR A 245 -36.24 -4.14 -87.77
C THR A 245 -35.38 -5.42 -87.76
N THR A 246 -36.02 -6.52 -88.10
CA THR A 246 -35.54 -7.87 -88.41
C THR A 246 -34.68 -7.98 -89.67
N LYS A 247 -33.79 -8.99 -89.72
CA LYS A 247 -33.46 -9.73 -90.95
C LYS A 247 -33.40 -11.23 -90.68
N THR A 248 -34.16 -11.95 -91.48
CA THR A 248 -34.35 -13.41 -91.55
C THR A 248 -33.26 -14.12 -92.33
N VAL A 249 -32.85 -15.29 -91.79
CA VAL A 249 -32.65 -16.64 -92.35
C VAL A 249 -32.22 -16.83 -93.82
N ASP A 250 -31.35 -17.82 -94.02
CA ASP A 250 -31.24 -18.65 -95.22
C ASP A 250 -30.62 -20.05 -94.87
N PRO A 251 -30.70 -21.11 -95.72
CA PRO A 251 -31.64 -22.22 -95.52
C PRO A 251 -31.03 -23.66 -95.62
N VAL A 252 -31.81 -24.69 -95.25
CA VAL A 252 -32.06 -25.97 -95.98
C VAL A 252 -33.47 -26.46 -95.65
#